data_AF-A0A529HZ38-F1
#
_entry.id   AF-A0A529HZ38-F1
#
_cell.length_a   1.000
_cell.length_b   1.000
_cell.length_c   1.000
_cell.angle_alpha   90.00
_cell.angle_beta   90.00
_cell.angle_gamma   90.00
#
_symmetry.space_group_name_H-M   'P 1'
#
loop_
_entity.id
_entity.type
_entity.pdbx_description
1 polymer ?
#
loop_
_entity_poly.entity_id
_entity_poly.type
_entity_poly.pdbx_seq_one_letter_code
_entity_poly.pdbx_strand_id
1 'polypeptide(L)' 'MTIIIDNAANWRDIARVGDGEKLALAPAAWDRIAHANRIVASLVEKGIRAYGVNTG' A
#
# COMPACT_ATOMS: atom_id res chain seq x y z
N MET A 1 -1.81 6.08 -21.03
CA MET A 1 -2.56 6.85 -20.01
C MET A 1 -2.14 6.31 -18.64
N THR A 2 -2.41 7.03 -17.54
CA THR A 2 -2.07 6.55 -16.18
C THR A 2 -3.34 6.17 -15.45
N ILE A 3 -3.42 4.94 -14.98
CA ILE A 3 -4.47 4.44 -14.09
C ILE A 3 -4.14 4.89 -12.67
N ILE A 4 -5.08 5.56 -12.01
CA ILE A 4 -4.91 6.04 -10.63
C ILE A 4 -5.88 5.26 -9.74
N ILE A 5 -5.35 4.55 -8.74
CA ILE A 5 -6.17 3.80 -7.78
C ILE A 5 -6.07 4.41 -6.39
N ASP A 6 -7.21 4.53 -5.72
CA ASP A 6 -7.25 4.83 -4.30
C ASP A 6 -7.40 3.53 -3.49
N ASN A 7 -8.37 2.69 -3.84
CA ASN A 7 -8.64 1.41 -3.17
C ASN A 7 -8.33 0.23 -4.10
N ALA A 8 -9.03 -0.89 -3.94
CA ALA A 8 -8.88 -2.04 -4.81
C ALA A 8 -9.12 -1.65 -6.28
N ALA A 9 -8.17 -1.97 -7.15
CA ALA A 9 -8.33 -1.85 -8.59
C ALA A 9 -9.42 -2.81 -9.06
N ASN A 10 -10.25 -2.38 -10.02
CA ASN A 10 -11.15 -3.31 -10.69
C ASN A 10 -10.38 -4.11 -11.76
N TRP A 11 -10.97 -5.20 -12.25
CA TRP A 11 -10.31 -6.10 -13.21
C TRP A 11 -9.94 -5.42 -14.54
N ARG A 12 -10.66 -4.36 -14.96
CA ARG A 12 -10.36 -3.64 -16.21
C ARG A 12 -9.11 -2.79 -16.06
N ASP A 13 -8.98 -2.12 -14.92
CA ASP A 13 -7.78 -1.35 -14.57
C ASP A 13 -6.56 -2.27 -14.53
N ILE A 14 -6.71 -3.48 -13.96
CA ILE A 14 -5.66 -4.52 -13.94
C ILE A 14 -5.28 -4.93 -15.36
N ALA A 15 -6.25 -5.24 -16.23
CA ALA A 15 -5.98 -5.62 -17.61
C ALA A 15 -5.23 -4.52 -18.38
N ARG A 16 -5.65 -3.26 -18.23
CA ARG A 16 -5.02 -2.10 -18.89
C ARG A 16 -3.57 -1.87 -18.44
N VAL A 17 -3.28 -2.07 -17.16
CA VAL A 17 -1.89 -2.05 -16.66
C VAL A 17 -1.09 -3.22 -17.25
N GLY A 18 -1.70 -4.41 -17.35
CA GLY A 18 -1.11 -5.56 -18.04
C GLY A 18 -0.78 -5.29 -19.51
N ASP A 19 -1.60 -4.49 -20.19
CA ASP A 19 -1.39 -4.04 -21.57
C ASP A 19 -0.38 -2.87 -21.69
N GLY A 20 0.25 -2.45 -20.58
CA GLY A 20 1.35 -1.49 -20.56
C GLY A 20 0.97 -0.06 -20.16
N GLU A 21 -0.25 0.17 -19.67
CA GLU A 21 -0.59 1.47 -19.06
C GLU A 21 0.13 1.66 -17.71
N LYS A 22 0.45 2.92 -17.38
CA LYS A 22 1.12 3.24 -16.12
C LYS A 22 0.14 3.14 -14.96
N LEU A 23 0.62 2.68 -13.81
CA LEU A 23 -0.15 2.66 -12.55
C LEU A 23 0.40 3.71 -11.59
N ALA A 24 -0.50 4.45 -10.95
CA ALA A 24 -0.19 5.36 -9.85
C ALA A 24 -1.21 5.19 -8.72
N LEU A 25 -0.80 5.55 -7.51
CA LEU A 25 -1.70 5.61 -6.36
C LEU A 25 -2.24 7.04 -6.19
N ALA A 26 -3.50 7.14 -5.77
CA ALA A 26 -4.08 8.40 -5.35
C ALA A 26 -3.37 8.92 -4.08
N PRO A 27 -3.34 10.26 -3.85
CA PRO A 27 -2.75 10.82 -2.64
C PRO A 27 -3.31 10.20 -1.34
N ALA A 28 -4.63 9.96 -1.27
CA ALA A 28 -5.26 9.35 -0.10
C ALA A 28 -4.77 7.91 0.18
N ALA A 29 -4.40 7.15 -0.86
CA ALA A 29 -3.81 5.82 -0.69
C ALA A 29 -2.40 5.91 -0.10
N TRP A 30 -1.60 6.89 -0.56
CA TRP A 30 -0.30 7.19 0.04
C TRP A 30 -0.41 7.57 1.52
N ASP A 31 -1.39 8.40 1.88
CA ASP A 31 -1.62 8.80 3.28
C ASP A 31 -1.95 7.60 4.17
N ARG A 32 -2.78 6.66 3.69
CA ARG A 32 -3.11 5.42 4.40
C ARG A 32 -1.88 4.53 4.58
N ILE A 33 -1.05 4.38 3.55
CA ILE A 33 0.20 3.62 3.62
C ILE A 33 1.16 4.25 4.64
N ALA A 34 1.36 5.57 4.57
CA ALA A 34 2.24 6.29 5.48
C ALA A 34 1.77 6.18 6.94
N HIS A 35 0.45 6.24 7.16
CA HIS A 35 -0.12 6.04 8.49
C HIS A 35 0.12 4.61 9.02
N ALA A 36 -0.19 3.59 8.21
CA ALA A 36 0.04 2.19 8.59
C ALA A 36 1.52 1.91 8.89
N ASN A 37 2.43 2.46 8.07
CA ASN A 37 3.87 2.32 8.27
C ASN A 37 4.33 2.90 9.62
N ARG A 38 3.83 4.08 10.02
CA ARG A 38 4.16 4.67 11.33
C ARG A 38 3.74 3.78 12.50
N ILE A 39 2.61 3.09 12.40
CA ILE A 39 2.16 2.15 13.43
C ILE A 39 3.13 0.98 13.53
N VAL A 40 3.45 0.35 12.39
CA VAL A 40 4.38 -0.78 12.33
C VAL A 40 5.76 -0.38 12.87
N ALA A 41 6.29 0.76 12.43
CA ALA A 41 7.56 1.29 12.91
C ALA A 41 7.56 1.49 14.44
N SER A 42 6.48 2.06 15.00
CA SER A 42 6.38 2.27 16.45
C SER A 42 6.30 0.95 17.24
N LEU A 43 5.66 -0.09 16.70
CA LEU A 43 5.64 -1.42 17.34
C LEU A 43 7.05 -2.01 17.42
N VAL A 44 7.81 -1.92 16.33
CA VAL A 44 9.19 -2.39 16.26
C VAL A 44 10.08 -1.60 17.21
N GLU A 45 10.04 -0.27 17.14
CA GLU A 45 10.87 0.62 17.97
C GLU A 45 10.64 0.40 19.46
N LYS A 46 9.39 0.19 19.88
CA LYS A 46 9.03 -0.06 21.28
C LYS A 46 9.28 -1.50 21.74
N GLY A 47 9.74 -2.39 20.86
CA GLY A 47 9.92 -3.81 21.16
C GLY A 47 8.61 -4.53 21.49
N ILE A 48 7.46 -4.00 21.05
CA ILE A 48 6.16 -4.64 21.24
C ILE A 48 6.13 -5.86 20.33
N ARG A 49 5.99 -7.05 20.92
CA ARG A 49 5.93 -8.30 20.16
C ARG A 49 4.68 -8.32 19.29
N ALA A 50 4.87 -8.39 17.98
CA ALA A 50 3.80 -8.48 16.99
C ALA A 50 4.12 -9.59 15.97
N TYR A 51 3.29 -10.62 15.93
CA TYR A 51 3.47 -11.76 15.04
C TYR A 51 3.46 -11.34 13.58
N GLY A 52 4.43 -11.82 12.80
CA GLY A 52 4.62 -11.41 11.40
C GLY A 52 5.23 -10.02 11.22
N VAL A 53 5.59 -9.33 12.30
CA VAL A 53 6.28 -8.03 12.26
C VAL A 53 7.70 -8.13 12.82
N ASN A 54 7.89 -8.59 14.07
CA ASN A 54 9.20 -8.59 14.74
C ASN A 54 9.46 -9.81 15.63
N THR A 55 8.81 -10.94 15.33
CA THR A 55 8.89 -12.16 16.16
C THR A 55 9.68 -13.30 15.50
N GLY A 56 10.33 -13.05 14.36
CA GLY A 56 11.15 -14.00 13.62
C GLY A 56 12.64 -13.78 13.78
#